data_AF-A0AA39RL16-F1
#
_entry.id   AF-A0AA39RL16-F1
#
_cell.length_a   1.000
_cell.length_b   1.000
_cell.length_c   1.000
_cell.angle_alpha   90.00
_cell.angle_beta   90.00
_cell.angle_gamma   90.00
#
_symmetry.space_group_name_H-M   'P 1'
#
loop_
_entity.id
_entity.type
_entity.pdbx_description
1 polymer ?
#
loop_
_entity_poly.entity_id
_entity_poly.type
_entity_poly.pdbx_seq_one_letter_code
_entity_poly.pdbx_strand_id
1 'polypeptide(L)'
;MALHISRPFPSLPIPYPSSAKSRPSVKPKISCFFPHHNYSSKCRKEYTSVMIVPTGVGATIGGFAGDALPVARALSSVVDCLITHPNVLNAAMLYWSMPNVLYVEGYALDRFAEGFWGLKPVHQNKVGLVLDAGIEEELRIRHLQVADAARASLGLPVVECIVTESPLKVEKWVDPKTGQSTGRIRNPDSLLRAVQTLINQAQVNAIAVVGRFPDDDVDDIDDYRQGMGIDILAGVEAVISHLLVKEFQIPCAHAPAMLPLPLTQYLSPKSAAEEIGYTFLPCVLAGLSNAPQYLVKNSESLEKSCILASDVDSVILPIDACGGDGALAFATRKRNKPLIIAVEENETVLNDTPDKLGIEVIKVTNYWEAIGVIAAHKAGINPNSMRRNRINNLRCTSVTLAATPIT
;
A
#
# COMPACT_ATOMS: atom_id res chain seq x y z
N MET A 1 -1.64 47.36 56.41
CA MET A 1 -1.48 46.74 57.75
C MET A 1 -0.83 45.37 57.49
N ALA A 2 0.48 45.12 57.62
CA ALA A 2 1.38 45.22 58.80
C ALA A 2 0.74 44.47 60.00
N LEU A 3 1.27 43.44 60.66
CA LEU A 3 2.61 42.86 60.91
C LEU A 3 2.44 41.35 61.26
N HIS A 4 3.29 40.38 60.90
CA HIS A 4 4.66 40.03 61.37
C HIS A 4 4.75 39.28 62.73
N ILE A 5 5.68 38.28 62.80
CA ILE A 5 6.41 37.70 63.97
C ILE A 5 5.96 36.27 64.40
N SER A 6 6.78 35.23 64.64
CA SER A 6 8.20 34.89 64.38
C SER A 6 8.53 33.42 64.80
N ARG A 7 9.68 32.92 64.34
CA ARG A 7 10.39 31.62 64.57
C ARG A 7 10.75 31.29 66.05
N PRO A 8 11.36 30.12 66.36
CA PRO A 8 12.84 29.96 66.29
C PRO A 8 13.37 28.60 65.75
N PHE A 9 14.60 28.62 65.20
CA PHE A 9 15.50 27.48 64.94
C PHE A 9 16.28 27.11 66.23
N PRO A 10 16.93 25.92 66.30
CA PRO A 10 18.40 25.81 66.12
C PRO A 10 18.79 24.48 65.41
N SER A 11 19.99 24.11 64.96
CA SER A 11 21.35 24.66 64.78
C SER A 11 22.15 23.58 64.01
N LEU A 12 23.03 23.98 63.09
CA LEU A 12 24.00 23.10 62.40
C LEU A 12 25.22 22.76 63.29
N PRO A 13 25.98 21.71 62.93
CA PRO A 13 27.43 21.86 62.81
C PRO A 13 28.01 21.37 61.46
N ILE A 14 29.13 21.97 61.05
CA ILE A 14 29.91 21.81 59.81
C ILE A 14 31.27 21.10 60.14
N PRO A 15 32.25 20.92 59.22
CA PRO A 15 32.51 19.87 58.20
C PRO A 15 33.80 19.04 58.45
N TYR A 16 34.09 18.03 57.58
CA TYR A 16 35.45 17.66 57.16
C TYR A 16 35.44 16.88 55.81
N PRO A 17 36.55 16.75 55.06
CA PRO A 17 36.67 17.32 53.72
C PRO A 17 36.82 16.25 52.62
N SER A 18 36.45 16.58 51.38
CA SER A 18 36.99 15.85 50.22
C SER A 18 37.13 16.75 49.01
N SER A 19 38.37 16.81 48.53
CA SER A 19 38.91 17.49 47.37
C SER A 19 37.95 17.72 46.19
N ALA A 20 37.73 18.99 45.85
CA ALA A 20 37.22 19.37 44.54
C ALA A 20 38.36 19.26 43.51
N LYS A 21 38.33 18.21 42.67
CA LYS A 21 38.99 18.24 41.36
C LYS A 21 38.03 18.93 40.39
N SER A 22 38.39 20.13 39.95
CA SER A 22 37.71 20.87 38.89
C SER A 22 37.68 20.06 37.60
N ARG A 23 36.51 19.52 37.24
CA ARG A 23 36.25 19.04 35.87
C ARG A 23 35.85 20.24 35.01
N PRO A 24 36.43 20.43 33.81
CA PRO A 24 36.02 21.50 32.92
C PRO A 24 34.57 21.26 32.48
N SER A 25 33.75 22.31 32.53
CA SER A 25 32.37 22.31 32.03
C SER A 25 32.37 22.17 30.51
N VAL A 26 32.26 20.94 30.01
CA VAL A 26 31.95 20.70 28.61
C VAL A 26 30.45 20.95 28.45
N LYS A 27 30.08 22.11 27.91
CA LYS A 27 28.72 22.37 27.42
C LYS A 27 28.36 21.25 26.45
N PRO A 28 27.25 20.51 26.63
CA PRO A 28 26.80 19.62 25.57
C PRO A 28 26.29 20.54 24.45
N LYS A 29 27.07 20.64 23.37
CA LYS A 29 26.48 21.05 22.09
C LYS A 29 25.54 19.91 21.72
N ILE A 30 24.26 20.05 22.05
CA ILE A 30 23.20 19.29 21.40
C ILE A 30 23.21 19.77 19.95
N SER A 31 24.03 19.11 19.15
CA SER A 31 23.91 19.12 17.71
C SER A 31 22.69 18.26 17.41
N CYS A 32 21.55 18.90 17.15
CA CYS A 32 20.45 18.26 16.46
C CYS A 32 20.98 17.83 15.09
N PHE A 33 21.52 16.61 15.01
CA PHE A 33 21.77 15.96 13.74
C PHE A 33 20.40 15.63 13.16
N PHE A 34 19.85 16.58 12.40
CA PHE A 34 18.96 16.23 11.32
C PHE A 34 19.81 15.43 10.34
N PRO A 35 19.51 14.14 10.06
CA PRO A 35 20.11 13.49 8.94
C PRO A 35 19.47 14.13 7.70
N HIS A 36 20.10 15.18 7.18
CA HIS A 36 19.95 15.45 5.77
C HIS A 36 20.45 14.21 5.03
N HIS A 37 19.51 13.38 4.59
CA HIS A 37 19.71 12.32 3.61
C HIS A 37 20.25 12.94 2.33
N ASN A 38 21.55 13.19 2.30
CA ASN A 38 22.29 13.55 1.09
C ASN A 38 23.75 13.10 1.21
N TYR A 39 23.97 11.93 1.82
CA TYR A 39 25.18 11.17 1.56
C TYR A 39 24.91 10.23 0.38
N SER A 40 25.42 10.65 -0.77
CA SER A 40 25.65 9.84 -1.97
C SER A 40 26.53 8.63 -1.61
N SER A 41 25.96 7.57 -1.04
CA SER A 41 26.53 6.22 -1.02
C SER A 41 26.08 5.48 -2.27
N LYS A 42 26.58 5.90 -3.44
CA LYS A 42 26.34 5.27 -4.76
C LYS A 42 26.87 3.83 -4.91
N CYS A 43 27.09 3.10 -3.81
CA CYS A 43 27.65 1.74 -3.83
C CYS A 43 26.65 0.65 -3.38
N ARG A 44 25.41 0.98 -3.01
CA ARG A 44 24.38 -0.03 -2.70
C ARG A 44 23.16 0.17 -3.59
N LYS A 45 22.66 -0.94 -4.13
CA LYS A 45 21.38 -1.02 -4.85
C LYS A 45 20.27 -0.55 -3.90
N GLU A 46 19.31 0.21 -4.42
CA GLU A 46 18.10 0.60 -3.68
C GLU A 46 17.32 -0.66 -3.27
N TYR A 47 16.83 -0.67 -2.03
CA TYR A 47 16.04 -1.75 -1.48
C TYR A 47 14.55 -1.55 -1.78
N THR A 48 13.99 -2.40 -2.64
CA THR A 48 12.60 -2.32 -3.10
C THR A 48 11.74 -3.39 -2.43
N SER A 49 10.63 -2.98 -1.84
CA SER A 49 9.62 -3.90 -1.28
C SER A 49 8.29 -3.80 -1.97
N VAL A 50 7.57 -4.91 -2.00
CA VAL A 50 6.16 -4.97 -2.42
C VAL A 50 5.30 -5.30 -1.20
N MET A 51 4.23 -4.54 -0.97
CA MET A 51 3.22 -4.86 0.02
C MET A 51 1.90 -5.18 -0.71
N ILE A 52 1.39 -6.39 -0.48
CA ILE A 52 0.17 -6.91 -1.09
C ILE A 52 -0.85 -7.14 0.01
N VAL A 53 -2.04 -6.56 -0.13
CA VAL A 53 -3.24 -6.91 0.62
C VAL A 53 -4.37 -7.11 -0.39
N PRO A 54 -4.74 -8.35 -0.73
CA PRO A 54 -5.72 -8.60 -1.78
C PRO A 54 -7.03 -7.87 -1.51
N THR A 55 -7.60 -7.31 -2.56
CA THR A 55 -8.86 -6.58 -2.51
C THR A 55 -10.02 -7.56 -2.36
N GLY A 56 -10.99 -7.24 -1.50
CA GLY A 56 -12.27 -7.97 -1.45
C GLY A 56 -12.23 -9.32 -0.76
N VAL A 57 -11.17 -9.64 -0.01
CA VAL A 57 -11.01 -10.92 0.71
C VAL A 57 -11.17 -10.80 2.23
N GLY A 58 -11.60 -9.63 2.73
CA GLY A 58 -11.80 -9.40 4.17
C GLY A 58 -10.51 -9.48 4.98
N ALA A 59 -9.41 -8.90 4.48
CA ALA A 59 -8.15 -8.89 5.21
C ALA A 59 -8.29 -8.16 6.55
N THR A 60 -7.76 -8.75 7.62
CA THR A 60 -7.82 -8.19 8.97
C THR A 60 -7.18 -6.78 9.06
N ILE A 61 -6.14 -6.54 8.23
CA ILE A 61 -5.52 -5.24 7.99
C ILE A 61 -5.44 -5.01 6.48
N GLY A 62 -6.05 -3.93 6.01
CA GLY A 62 -6.21 -3.58 4.60
C GLY A 62 -7.49 -4.12 3.96
N GLY A 63 -8.41 -4.64 4.76
CA GLY A 63 -9.77 -5.00 4.35
C GLY A 63 -10.78 -3.85 4.47
N PHE A 64 -10.37 -2.72 5.05
CA PHE A 64 -11.19 -1.51 5.21
C PHE A 64 -10.50 -0.32 4.56
N ALA A 65 -11.24 0.71 4.16
CA ALA A 65 -10.67 1.85 3.46
C ALA A 65 -9.54 2.54 4.24
N GLY A 66 -8.29 2.23 3.87
CA GLY A 66 -7.09 2.88 4.39
C GLY A 66 -6.53 2.32 5.69
N ASP A 67 -7.07 1.23 6.25
CA ASP A 67 -6.60 0.70 7.53
C ASP A 67 -5.21 0.04 7.44
N ALA A 68 -4.73 -0.28 6.23
CA ALA A 68 -3.36 -0.68 5.94
C ALA A 68 -2.38 0.51 5.68
N LEU A 69 -2.87 1.74 5.54
CA LEU A 69 -2.03 2.92 5.28
C LEU A 69 -0.96 3.15 6.37
N PRO A 70 -1.24 2.95 7.69
CA PRO A 70 -0.20 3.04 8.72
C PRO A 70 0.93 2.03 8.54
N VAL A 71 0.62 0.81 8.06
CA VAL A 71 1.62 -0.23 7.78
C VAL A 71 2.49 0.21 6.60
N ALA A 72 1.87 0.65 5.50
CA ALA A 72 2.60 1.17 4.34
C ALA A 72 3.51 2.35 4.71
N ARG A 73 3.04 3.24 5.59
CA ARG A 73 3.83 4.39 6.09
C ARG A 73 5.00 3.99 6.97
N ALA A 74 4.82 3.02 7.85
CA ALA A 74 5.92 2.51 8.67
C ALA A 74 6.95 1.79 7.79
N LEU A 75 6.49 0.98 6.84
CA LEU A 75 7.35 0.25 5.91
C LEU A 75 8.13 1.18 4.98
N SER A 76 7.49 2.21 4.41
CA SER A 76 8.15 3.19 3.53
C SER A 76 9.26 3.96 4.22
N SER A 77 9.24 4.09 5.55
CA SER A 77 10.33 4.68 6.32
C SER A 77 11.60 3.82 6.42
N VAL A 78 11.47 2.51 6.14
CA VAL A 78 12.58 1.54 6.26
C VAL A 78 13.14 1.16 4.88
N VAL A 79 12.30 1.10 3.84
CA VAL A 79 12.71 0.71 2.48
C VAL A 79 13.10 1.92 1.63
N ASP A 80 13.83 1.72 0.54
CA ASP A 80 14.16 2.82 -0.38
C ASP A 80 13.01 3.07 -1.37
N CYS A 81 12.31 2.01 -1.80
CA CYS A 81 11.10 2.09 -2.61
C CYS A 81 10.06 1.07 -2.11
N LEU A 82 8.81 1.51 -1.94
CA LEU A 82 7.68 0.63 -1.65
C LEU A 82 6.71 0.62 -2.82
N ILE A 83 6.40 -0.56 -3.34
CA ILE A 83 5.36 -0.76 -4.35
C ILE A 83 4.14 -1.34 -3.63
N THR A 84 2.99 -0.70 -3.78
CA THR A 84 1.72 -1.22 -3.27
C THR A 84 0.57 -0.65 -4.09
N HIS A 85 -0.67 -1.00 -3.72
CA HIS A 85 -1.84 -0.81 -4.57
C HIS A 85 -2.90 0.09 -3.93
N PRO A 86 -3.87 0.60 -4.72
CA PRO A 86 -4.93 1.49 -4.26
C PRO A 86 -5.57 1.08 -2.93
N ASN A 87 -5.96 -0.20 -2.78
CA ASN A 87 -6.62 -0.70 -1.58
C ASN A 87 -5.82 -0.50 -0.27
N VAL A 88 -4.48 -0.42 -0.34
CA VAL A 88 -3.65 -0.11 0.84
C VAL A 88 -3.54 1.39 1.10
N LEU A 89 -3.58 2.22 0.04
CA LEU A 89 -3.23 3.63 0.10
C LEU A 89 -4.45 4.56 0.17
N ASN A 90 -5.59 4.11 -0.32
CA ASN A 90 -6.82 4.87 -0.39
C ASN A 90 -7.61 4.74 0.91
N ALA A 91 -7.94 5.89 1.50
CA ALA A 91 -8.69 5.98 2.75
C ALA A 91 -9.86 6.97 2.59
N ALA A 92 -10.62 6.78 1.51
CA ALA A 92 -11.69 7.67 1.07
C ALA A 92 -11.24 9.14 0.87
N MET A 93 -11.50 10.04 1.82
CA MET A 93 -10.98 11.42 1.74
C MET A 93 -9.56 11.57 2.27
N LEU A 94 -9.08 10.60 3.05
CA LEU A 94 -7.78 10.64 3.68
C LEU A 94 -6.75 10.07 2.70
N TYR A 95 -5.60 10.74 2.64
CA TYR A 95 -4.42 10.23 1.95
C TYR A 95 -3.19 10.72 2.69
N TRP A 96 -2.08 9.98 2.56
CA TRP A 96 -0.81 10.37 3.18
C TRP A 96 0.29 10.39 2.13
N SER A 97 0.95 11.55 1.99
CA SER A 97 2.04 11.69 1.02
C SER A 97 3.26 10.90 1.47
N MET A 98 3.71 9.98 0.61
CA MET A 98 4.92 9.19 0.79
C MET A 98 5.73 9.24 -0.51
N PRO A 99 6.88 9.96 -0.54
CA PRO A 99 7.59 10.25 -1.79
C PRO A 99 8.25 9.03 -2.43
N ASN A 100 8.44 7.95 -1.67
CA ASN A 100 9.07 6.70 -2.11
C ASN A 100 8.09 5.53 -2.24
N VAL A 101 6.79 5.82 -2.39
CA VAL A 101 5.75 4.82 -2.59
C VAL A 101 5.22 4.90 -4.01
N LEU A 102 5.18 3.77 -4.71
CA LEU A 102 4.60 3.63 -6.04
C LEU A 102 3.18 3.06 -5.93
N TYR A 103 2.22 3.83 -6.43
CA TYR A 103 0.80 3.51 -6.49
C TYR A 103 0.49 2.66 -7.73
N VAL A 104 0.38 1.35 -7.57
CA VAL A 104 0.27 0.39 -8.68
C VAL A 104 -1.01 -0.41 -8.57
N GLU A 105 -1.85 -0.36 -9.60
CA GLU A 105 -3.09 -1.14 -9.65
C GLU A 105 -2.82 -2.66 -9.55
N GLY A 106 -3.75 -3.43 -8.98
CA GLY A 106 -3.55 -4.84 -8.64
C GLY A 106 -3.15 -5.72 -9.83
N TYR A 107 -3.88 -5.63 -10.94
CA TYR A 107 -3.51 -6.38 -12.15
C TYR A 107 -2.16 -5.91 -12.72
N ALA A 108 -1.88 -4.60 -12.71
CA ALA A 108 -0.55 -4.11 -13.09
C ALA A 108 0.57 -4.68 -12.21
N LEU A 109 0.32 -4.84 -10.90
CA LEU A 109 1.25 -5.43 -9.95
C LEU A 109 1.51 -6.91 -10.27
N ASP A 110 0.47 -7.66 -10.66
CA ASP A 110 0.62 -9.04 -11.13
C ASP A 110 1.48 -9.11 -12.40
N ARG A 111 1.16 -8.30 -13.42
CA ARG A 111 1.94 -8.25 -14.68
C ARG A 111 3.39 -7.81 -14.46
N PHE A 112 3.62 -6.92 -13.49
CA PHE A 112 4.95 -6.54 -13.04
C PHE A 112 5.67 -7.73 -12.39
N ALA A 113 5.05 -8.40 -11.43
CA ALA A 113 5.60 -9.55 -10.71
C ALA A 113 5.96 -10.72 -11.64
N GLU A 114 5.15 -10.98 -12.66
CA GLU A 114 5.42 -11.95 -13.73
C GLU A 114 6.58 -11.52 -14.65
N GLY A 115 7.00 -10.26 -14.58
CA GLY A 115 8.08 -9.69 -15.38
C GLY A 115 7.68 -9.39 -16.82
N PHE A 116 6.38 -9.22 -17.08
CA PHE A 116 5.87 -8.73 -18.37
C PHE A 116 5.91 -7.20 -18.44
N TRP A 117 5.69 -6.53 -17.31
CA TRP A 117 5.71 -5.06 -17.22
C TRP A 117 6.85 -4.58 -16.32
N GLY A 118 7.36 -3.39 -16.64
CA GLY A 118 8.21 -2.59 -15.76
C GLY A 118 7.45 -1.35 -15.28
N LEU A 119 7.87 -0.79 -14.15
CA LEU A 119 7.28 0.43 -13.59
C LEU A 119 8.22 1.61 -13.82
N LYS A 120 7.73 2.65 -14.51
CA LYS A 120 8.46 3.89 -14.75
C LYS A 120 7.92 4.98 -13.82
N PRO A 121 8.63 5.34 -12.73
CA PRO A 121 8.26 6.47 -11.90
C PRO A 121 8.14 7.76 -12.73
N VAL A 122 7.21 8.62 -12.35
CA VAL A 122 6.94 9.89 -13.01
C VAL A 122 6.95 11.02 -11.99
N HIS A 123 7.22 12.24 -12.47
CA HIS A 123 7.05 13.43 -11.61
C HIS A 123 5.58 13.80 -11.47
N GLN A 124 4.81 13.67 -12.55
CA GLN A 124 3.40 14.03 -12.60
C GLN A 124 2.72 13.35 -13.79
N ASN A 125 1.52 12.82 -13.58
CA ASN A 125 0.63 12.33 -14.63
C ASN A 125 -0.32 13.42 -15.13
N LYS A 126 -1.01 13.15 -16.24
CA LYS A 126 -2.22 13.86 -16.69
C LYS A 126 -3.40 12.95 -16.41
N VAL A 127 -4.18 13.27 -15.38
CA VAL A 127 -5.28 12.42 -14.91
C VAL A 127 -6.57 12.81 -15.64
N GLY A 128 -7.19 11.84 -16.30
CA GLY A 128 -8.54 11.95 -16.85
C GLY A 128 -9.57 11.40 -15.85
N LEU A 129 -10.71 12.08 -15.72
CA LEU A 129 -11.81 11.64 -14.88
C LEU A 129 -12.96 11.10 -15.74
N VAL A 130 -13.40 9.88 -15.45
CA VAL A 130 -14.61 9.29 -16.05
C VAL A 130 -15.70 9.23 -14.99
N LEU A 131 -16.87 9.79 -15.29
CA LEU A 131 -18.06 9.69 -14.46
C LEU A 131 -19.08 8.77 -15.15
N ASP A 132 -19.63 7.82 -14.41
CA ASP A 132 -20.72 6.97 -14.89
C ASP A 132 -21.99 7.81 -15.14
N ALA A 133 -22.61 7.65 -16.31
CA ALA A 133 -23.91 8.24 -16.65
C ALA A 133 -25.04 7.83 -15.70
N GLY A 134 -24.88 6.74 -14.95
CA GLY A 134 -25.82 6.33 -13.91
C GLY A 134 -25.82 7.22 -12.67
N ILE A 135 -24.82 8.10 -12.49
CA ILE A 135 -24.71 8.95 -11.31
C ILE A 135 -25.73 10.09 -11.36
N GLU A 136 -26.52 10.18 -10.29
CA GLU A 136 -27.49 11.25 -10.06
C GLU A 136 -26.83 12.63 -10.10
N GLU A 137 -27.59 13.65 -10.51
CA GLU A 137 -27.05 14.99 -10.76
C GLU A 137 -26.32 15.58 -9.54
N GLU A 138 -26.93 15.51 -8.34
CA GLU A 138 -26.30 16.03 -7.12
C GLU A 138 -25.01 15.29 -6.79
N LEU A 139 -25.01 13.96 -6.86
CA LEU A 139 -23.85 13.15 -6.56
C LEU A 139 -22.72 13.41 -7.58
N ARG A 140 -23.07 13.60 -8.85
CA ARG A 140 -22.12 13.98 -9.91
C ARG A 140 -21.49 15.34 -9.64
N ILE A 141 -22.29 16.33 -9.24
CA ILE A 141 -21.80 17.67 -8.87
C ILE A 141 -20.79 17.57 -7.71
N ARG A 142 -21.07 16.74 -6.69
CA ARG A 142 -20.14 16.53 -5.57
C ARG A 142 -18.80 15.95 -6.04
N HIS A 143 -18.80 14.99 -6.97
CA HIS A 143 -17.55 14.46 -7.54
C HIS A 143 -16.78 15.49 -8.36
N LEU A 144 -17.48 16.32 -9.15
CA LEU A 144 -16.86 17.43 -9.87
C LEU A 144 -16.24 18.45 -8.91
N GLN A 145 -16.94 18.81 -7.84
CA GLN A 145 -16.43 19.70 -6.80
C GLN A 145 -15.17 19.13 -6.12
N VAL A 146 -15.10 17.81 -5.91
CA VAL A 146 -13.89 17.16 -5.40
C VAL A 146 -12.75 17.27 -6.39
N ALA A 147 -12.99 17.05 -7.69
CA ALA A 147 -11.97 17.23 -8.71
C ALA A 147 -11.46 18.68 -8.76
N ASP A 148 -12.37 19.67 -8.74
CA ASP A 148 -12.01 21.10 -8.71
C ASP A 148 -11.26 21.48 -7.44
N ALA A 149 -11.71 21.00 -6.27
CA ALA A 149 -11.04 21.23 -4.99
C ALA A 149 -9.63 20.62 -4.96
N ALA A 150 -9.46 19.41 -5.50
CA ALA A 150 -8.17 18.75 -5.60
C ALA A 150 -7.21 19.50 -6.55
N ARG A 151 -7.72 20.00 -7.69
CA ARG A 151 -6.95 20.86 -8.60
C ARG A 151 -6.52 22.16 -7.91
N ALA A 152 -7.44 22.85 -7.26
CA ALA A 152 -7.21 24.18 -6.67
C ALA A 152 -6.37 24.14 -5.39
N SER A 153 -6.60 23.15 -4.52
CA SER A 153 -6.03 23.12 -3.16
C SER A 153 -4.79 22.24 -3.06
N LEU A 154 -4.75 21.12 -3.82
CA LEU A 154 -3.65 20.17 -3.79
C LEU A 154 -2.75 20.29 -5.03
N GLY A 155 -3.16 21.05 -6.05
CA GLY A 155 -2.41 21.20 -7.30
C GLY A 155 -2.42 19.95 -8.18
N LEU A 156 -3.41 19.07 -8.04
CA LEU A 156 -3.43 17.80 -8.76
C LEU A 156 -3.73 17.98 -10.25
N PRO A 157 -3.11 17.18 -11.13
CA PRO A 157 -3.15 17.35 -12.58
C PRO A 157 -4.37 16.66 -13.22
N VAL A 158 -5.57 16.91 -12.70
CA VAL A 158 -6.81 16.46 -13.33
C VAL A 158 -7.10 17.40 -14.50
N VAL A 159 -7.09 16.89 -15.73
CA VAL A 159 -7.09 17.76 -16.93
C VAL A 159 -8.40 17.75 -17.71
N GLU A 160 -9.13 16.64 -17.71
CA GLU A 160 -10.36 16.48 -18.49
C GLU A 160 -11.34 15.54 -17.77
N CYS A 161 -12.64 15.79 -17.93
CA CYS A 161 -13.71 14.97 -17.38
C CYS A 161 -14.68 14.55 -18.49
N ILE A 162 -15.02 13.26 -18.55
CA ILE A 162 -16.03 12.73 -19.47
C ILE A 162 -17.10 11.94 -18.72
N VAL A 163 -18.33 11.98 -19.20
CA VAL A 163 -19.42 11.12 -18.72
C VAL A 163 -19.59 9.97 -19.70
N THR A 164 -19.77 8.74 -19.21
CA THR A 164 -20.04 7.59 -20.08
C THR A 164 -21.34 7.78 -20.87
N GLU A 165 -21.43 7.22 -22.08
CA GLU A 165 -22.64 7.32 -22.92
C GLU A 165 -23.84 6.56 -22.34
N SER A 166 -23.58 5.54 -21.51
CA SER A 166 -24.60 4.71 -20.87
C SER A 166 -24.19 4.35 -19.44
N PRO A 167 -25.16 4.17 -18.53
CA PRO A 167 -24.87 3.75 -17.16
C PRO A 167 -24.09 2.44 -17.13
N LEU A 168 -23.09 2.30 -16.25
CA LEU A 168 -22.31 1.06 -16.16
C LEU A 168 -23.14 -0.12 -15.64
N LYS A 169 -24.16 0.18 -14.81
CA LYS A 169 -25.02 -0.79 -14.12
C LYS A 169 -24.18 -1.82 -13.37
N VAL A 170 -23.54 -1.34 -12.32
CA VAL A 170 -22.71 -2.14 -11.43
C VAL A 170 -23.58 -3.14 -10.67
N GLU A 171 -23.15 -4.40 -10.62
CA GLU A 171 -23.72 -5.46 -9.79
C GLU A 171 -22.61 -6.00 -8.89
N LYS A 172 -22.88 -6.19 -7.60
CA LYS A 172 -21.94 -6.64 -6.57
C LYS A 172 -22.53 -7.81 -5.77
N TRP A 173 -21.71 -8.77 -5.37
CA TRP A 173 -22.11 -9.89 -4.51
C TRP A 173 -20.89 -10.53 -3.83
N VAL A 174 -21.13 -11.31 -2.78
CA VAL A 174 -20.14 -12.20 -2.18
C VAL A 174 -20.27 -13.59 -2.81
N ASP A 175 -19.16 -14.17 -3.28
CA ASP A 175 -19.16 -15.53 -3.79
C ASP A 175 -19.41 -16.51 -2.61
N PRO A 176 -20.48 -17.32 -2.64
CA PRO A 176 -20.85 -18.17 -1.51
C PRO A 176 -19.89 -19.35 -1.30
N LYS A 177 -19.01 -19.66 -2.27
CA LYS A 177 -18.02 -20.73 -2.17
C LYS A 177 -16.70 -20.24 -1.61
N THR A 178 -16.26 -19.06 -2.05
CA THR A 178 -14.95 -18.53 -1.67
C THR A 178 -15.01 -17.49 -0.56
N GLY A 179 -16.20 -16.92 -0.31
CA GLY A 179 -16.40 -15.80 0.60
C GLY A 179 -15.88 -14.47 0.04
N GLN A 180 -15.29 -14.42 -1.16
CA GLN A 180 -14.73 -13.17 -1.68
C GLN A 180 -15.83 -12.26 -2.25
N SER A 181 -15.67 -10.94 -2.09
CA SER A 181 -16.50 -10.00 -2.84
C SER A 181 -16.12 -10.02 -4.33
N THR A 182 -17.12 -9.88 -5.19
CA THR A 182 -16.94 -9.82 -6.63
C THR A 182 -18.12 -9.10 -7.27
N GLY A 183 -18.07 -8.92 -8.59
CA GLY A 183 -19.17 -8.29 -9.30
C GLY A 183 -18.97 -8.19 -10.80
N ARG A 184 -19.81 -7.38 -11.44
CA ARG A 184 -19.69 -7.04 -12.86
C ARG A 184 -20.28 -5.67 -13.18
N ILE A 185 -19.91 -5.17 -14.34
CA ILE A 185 -20.59 -4.06 -15.02
C ILE A 185 -21.29 -4.59 -16.27
N ARG A 186 -22.50 -4.10 -16.58
CA ARG A 186 -23.27 -4.55 -17.75
C ARG A 186 -22.83 -3.90 -19.05
N ASN A 187 -22.32 -2.66 -18.97
CA ASN A 187 -21.98 -1.86 -20.14
C ASN A 187 -20.48 -1.50 -20.18
N PRO A 188 -19.56 -2.49 -20.20
CA PRO A 188 -18.12 -2.24 -20.21
C PRO A 188 -17.67 -1.43 -21.44
N ASP A 189 -18.29 -1.64 -22.61
CA ASP A 189 -17.91 -0.92 -23.83
C ASP A 189 -18.11 0.59 -23.70
N SER A 190 -19.11 1.04 -22.93
CA SER A 190 -19.34 2.47 -22.69
C SER A 190 -18.21 3.08 -21.86
N LEU A 191 -17.65 2.31 -20.92
CA LEU A 191 -16.49 2.73 -20.13
C LEU A 191 -15.24 2.80 -21.03
N LEU A 192 -15.01 1.77 -21.83
CA LEU A 192 -13.86 1.69 -22.76
C LEU A 192 -13.86 2.86 -23.75
N ARG A 193 -15.01 3.18 -24.37
CA ARG A 193 -15.12 4.32 -25.31
C ARG A 193 -14.84 5.66 -24.64
N ALA A 194 -15.34 5.86 -23.41
CA ALA A 194 -15.09 7.09 -22.67
C ALA A 194 -13.59 7.27 -22.36
N VAL A 195 -12.92 6.22 -21.89
CA VAL A 195 -11.47 6.25 -21.62
C VAL A 195 -10.66 6.44 -22.90
N GLN A 196 -10.99 5.71 -23.97
CA GLN A 196 -10.34 5.86 -25.27
C GLN A 196 -10.43 7.29 -25.80
N THR A 197 -11.57 7.97 -25.56
CA THR A 197 -11.79 9.37 -25.93
C THR A 197 -10.87 10.30 -25.14
N LEU A 198 -10.77 10.14 -23.82
CA LEU A 198 -9.85 10.92 -22.99
C LEU A 198 -8.39 10.74 -23.42
N ILE A 199 -7.97 9.51 -23.70
CA ILE A 199 -6.60 9.22 -24.14
C ILE A 199 -6.32 9.91 -25.48
N ASN A 200 -7.23 9.79 -26.45
CA ASN A 200 -7.02 10.31 -27.80
C ASN A 200 -7.12 11.84 -27.89
N GLN A 201 -8.06 12.45 -27.17
CA GLN A 201 -8.38 13.87 -27.31
C GLN A 201 -7.65 14.73 -26.28
N ALA A 202 -7.58 14.29 -25.02
CA ALA A 202 -6.96 15.04 -23.93
C ALA A 202 -5.54 14.55 -23.59
N GLN A 203 -5.07 13.47 -24.23
CA GLN A 203 -3.73 12.91 -24.02
C GLN A 203 -3.45 12.60 -22.54
N VAL A 204 -4.47 12.09 -21.84
CA VAL A 204 -4.33 11.63 -20.46
C VAL A 204 -3.49 10.36 -20.42
N ASN A 205 -2.77 10.17 -19.33
CA ASN A 205 -1.92 8.99 -19.11
C ASN A 205 -2.18 8.31 -17.76
N ALA A 206 -3.23 8.71 -17.06
CA ALA A 206 -3.78 8.03 -15.89
C ALA A 206 -5.30 8.28 -15.83
N ILE A 207 -6.06 7.32 -15.33
CA ILE A 207 -7.53 7.37 -15.34
C ILE A 207 -8.09 7.19 -13.92
N ALA A 208 -8.91 8.13 -13.49
CA ALA A 208 -9.80 7.97 -12.36
C ALA A 208 -11.21 7.64 -12.88
N VAL A 209 -11.83 6.58 -12.37
CA VAL A 209 -13.21 6.21 -12.73
C VAL A 209 -14.10 6.32 -11.51
N VAL A 210 -15.23 7.00 -11.68
CA VAL A 210 -16.32 7.02 -10.70
C VAL A 210 -17.49 6.23 -11.26
N GLY A 211 -17.78 5.08 -10.67
CA GLY A 211 -18.93 4.23 -11.04
C GLY A 211 -20.13 4.49 -10.14
N ARG A 212 -21.37 4.40 -10.65
CA ARG A 212 -22.56 4.37 -9.78
C ARG A 212 -22.76 2.95 -9.28
N PHE A 213 -22.59 2.74 -7.98
CA PHE A 213 -22.78 1.45 -7.32
C PHE A 213 -24.19 1.33 -6.78
N PRO A 214 -24.79 0.14 -6.64
CA PRO A 214 -26.03 -0.01 -5.88
C PRO A 214 -25.85 0.48 -4.44
N ASP A 215 -26.81 1.25 -3.93
CA ASP A 215 -26.85 1.65 -2.53
C ASP A 215 -27.09 0.42 -1.65
N ASP A 216 -26.43 0.37 -0.50
CA ASP A 216 -26.60 -0.70 0.48
C ASP A 216 -27.71 -0.37 1.47
N ASP A 217 -28.48 -1.37 1.86
CA ASP A 217 -29.29 -1.30 3.06
C ASP A 217 -28.36 -1.43 4.29
N VAL A 218 -28.66 -0.69 5.36
CA VAL A 218 -27.79 -0.64 6.56
C VAL A 218 -27.54 -2.04 7.14
N ASP A 219 -28.54 -2.92 7.07
CA ASP A 219 -28.46 -4.29 7.57
C ASP A 219 -27.46 -5.16 6.79
N ASP A 220 -27.21 -4.85 5.51
CA ASP A 220 -26.34 -5.65 4.63
C ASP A 220 -24.84 -5.42 4.92
N ILE A 221 -24.51 -4.34 5.63
CA ILE A 221 -23.13 -3.88 5.85
C ILE A 221 -22.82 -3.57 7.32
N ASP A 222 -23.70 -3.93 8.26
CA ASP A 222 -23.50 -3.63 9.68
C ASP A 222 -22.19 -4.24 10.21
N ASP A 223 -21.92 -5.51 9.86
CA ASP A 223 -20.65 -6.17 10.21
C ASP A 223 -19.43 -5.39 9.68
N TYR A 224 -19.48 -4.95 8.42
CA TYR A 224 -18.42 -4.13 7.81
C TYR A 224 -18.22 -2.80 8.54
N ARG A 225 -19.31 -2.12 8.88
CA ARG A 225 -19.28 -0.87 9.64
C ARG A 225 -18.75 -1.07 11.06
N GLN A 226 -18.92 -2.26 11.65
CA GLN A 226 -18.30 -2.67 12.91
C GLN A 226 -16.85 -3.16 12.78
N GLY A 227 -16.24 -3.07 11.59
CA GLY A 227 -14.85 -3.47 11.38
C GLY A 227 -14.66 -4.99 11.28
N MET A 228 -15.72 -5.70 10.89
CA MET A 228 -15.76 -7.15 10.69
C MET A 228 -16.23 -7.46 9.26
N GLY A 229 -16.07 -8.68 8.79
CA GLY A 229 -16.57 -9.06 7.47
C GLY A 229 -15.78 -8.46 6.30
N ILE A 230 -16.47 -8.25 5.17
CA ILE A 230 -15.85 -8.08 3.86
C ILE A 230 -16.47 -6.87 3.18
N ASP A 231 -15.63 -6.01 2.59
CA ASP A 231 -16.10 -4.97 1.70
C ASP A 231 -16.70 -5.59 0.43
N ILE A 232 -18.01 -5.43 0.24
CA ILE A 232 -18.75 -5.97 -0.92
C ILE A 232 -18.46 -5.16 -2.19
N LEU A 233 -18.01 -3.91 -2.08
CA LEU A 233 -17.67 -3.04 -3.22
C LEU A 233 -16.33 -3.44 -3.84
N ALA A 234 -15.36 -3.75 -2.99
CA ALA A 234 -13.96 -4.01 -3.33
C ALA A 234 -13.77 -4.93 -4.55
N GLY A 235 -14.56 -5.99 -4.66
CA GLY A 235 -14.46 -6.94 -5.77
C GLY A 235 -14.80 -6.33 -7.13
N VAL A 236 -15.92 -5.60 -7.26
CA VAL A 236 -16.32 -5.01 -8.55
C VAL A 236 -15.50 -3.77 -8.91
N GLU A 237 -15.03 -3.06 -7.88
CA GLU A 237 -14.03 -2.02 -7.98
C GLU A 237 -12.72 -2.50 -8.64
N ALA A 238 -12.21 -3.66 -8.20
CA ALA A 238 -11.10 -4.33 -8.86
C ALA A 238 -11.44 -4.69 -10.31
N VAL A 239 -12.63 -5.25 -10.58
CA VAL A 239 -13.06 -5.58 -11.96
C VAL A 239 -13.02 -4.36 -12.90
N ILE A 240 -13.46 -3.20 -12.45
CA ILE A 240 -13.47 -1.95 -13.24
C ILE A 240 -12.04 -1.50 -13.58
N SER A 241 -11.18 -1.41 -12.57
CA SER A 241 -9.80 -0.95 -12.76
C SER A 241 -8.95 -1.96 -13.56
N HIS A 242 -9.10 -3.26 -13.29
CA HIS A 242 -8.44 -4.33 -14.03
C HIS A 242 -8.80 -4.30 -15.52
N LEU A 243 -10.08 -4.10 -15.87
CA LEU A 243 -10.53 -4.00 -17.26
C LEU A 243 -9.76 -2.89 -18.00
N LEU A 244 -9.66 -1.71 -17.39
CA LEU A 244 -9.02 -0.55 -17.99
C LEU A 244 -7.51 -0.66 -18.08
N VAL A 245 -6.86 -1.13 -17.01
CA VAL A 245 -5.41 -1.34 -17.02
C VAL A 245 -5.03 -2.41 -18.04
N LYS A 246 -5.82 -3.48 -18.15
CA LYS A 246 -5.59 -4.54 -19.13
C LYS A 246 -5.71 -4.04 -20.57
N GLU A 247 -6.72 -3.23 -20.86
CA GLU A 247 -6.98 -2.70 -22.21
C GLU A 247 -5.98 -1.61 -22.59
N PHE A 248 -5.80 -0.60 -21.73
CA PHE A 248 -5.09 0.64 -22.08
C PHE A 248 -3.66 0.71 -21.55
N GLN A 249 -3.27 -0.18 -20.62
CA GLN A 249 -1.90 -0.26 -20.08
C GLN A 249 -1.39 1.04 -19.46
N ILE A 250 -2.30 1.85 -18.91
CA ILE A 250 -1.99 3.06 -18.15
C ILE A 250 -2.54 2.95 -16.73
N PRO A 251 -1.98 3.68 -15.74
CA PRO A 251 -2.48 3.70 -14.38
C PRO A 251 -3.97 4.02 -14.29
N CYS A 252 -4.69 3.21 -13.52
CA CYS A 252 -6.10 3.41 -13.26
C CYS A 252 -6.42 3.15 -11.79
N ALA A 253 -7.37 3.91 -11.25
CA ALA A 253 -8.01 3.60 -9.99
C ALA A 253 -9.47 4.07 -10.02
N HIS A 254 -10.27 3.50 -9.14
CA HIS A 254 -11.71 3.72 -9.09
C HIS A 254 -12.11 4.41 -7.78
N ALA A 255 -13.30 5.02 -7.79
CA ALA A 255 -14.05 5.42 -6.61
C ALA A 255 -15.52 5.05 -6.82
N PRO A 256 -16.24 4.58 -5.80
CA PRO A 256 -17.67 4.34 -5.89
C PRO A 256 -18.43 5.65 -5.65
N ALA A 257 -19.45 5.89 -6.48
CA ALA A 257 -20.50 6.86 -6.21
C ALA A 257 -21.69 6.12 -5.60
N MET A 258 -21.99 6.44 -4.35
CA MET A 258 -23.13 5.91 -3.60
C MET A 258 -23.76 7.02 -2.76
N LEU A 259 -25.01 6.82 -2.34
CA LEU A 259 -25.61 7.68 -1.36
C LEU A 259 -24.98 7.42 0.03
N PRO A 260 -24.76 8.47 0.82
CA PRO A 260 -24.26 8.29 2.18
C PRO A 260 -25.30 7.56 3.02
N LEU A 261 -24.83 6.65 3.86
CA LEU A 261 -25.66 5.99 4.85
C LEU A 261 -26.11 6.98 5.93
N PRO A 262 -27.18 6.66 6.67
CA PRO A 262 -27.54 7.41 7.87
C PRO A 262 -26.38 7.44 8.88
N LEU A 263 -26.21 8.60 9.51
CA LEU A 263 -25.25 8.81 10.58
C LEU A 263 -25.49 7.81 11.72
N THR A 264 -24.42 7.19 12.21
CA THR A 264 -24.44 6.30 13.38
C THR A 264 -23.41 6.75 14.42
N GLN A 265 -23.70 6.47 15.69
CA GLN A 265 -22.75 6.65 16.80
C GLN A 265 -21.89 5.41 17.06
N TYR A 266 -22.32 4.25 16.56
CA TYR A 266 -21.68 2.96 16.78
C TYR A 266 -21.00 2.53 15.48
N LEU A 267 -19.75 2.98 15.30
CA LEU A 267 -18.95 2.73 14.11
C LEU A 267 -17.53 2.32 14.53
N SER A 268 -16.94 1.36 13.82
CA SER A 268 -15.54 1.04 13.99
C SER A 268 -14.63 2.15 13.47
N PRO A 269 -13.52 2.47 14.18
CA PRO A 269 -12.50 3.36 13.66
C PRO A 269 -11.91 2.91 12.31
N LYS A 270 -11.99 1.62 11.97
CA LYS A 270 -11.49 1.07 10.69
C LYS A 270 -12.32 1.52 9.48
N SER A 271 -13.63 1.68 9.64
CA SER A 271 -14.57 2.08 8.57
C SER A 271 -14.88 3.59 8.60
N ALA A 272 -14.45 4.31 9.65
CA ALA A 272 -14.74 5.73 9.84
C ALA A 272 -14.28 6.67 8.72
N ALA A 273 -13.25 6.29 7.96
CA ALA A 273 -12.78 7.09 6.82
C ALA A 273 -13.86 7.24 5.74
N GLU A 274 -14.70 6.22 5.55
CA GLU A 274 -15.75 6.20 4.53
C GLU A 274 -16.93 7.12 4.90
N GLU A 275 -17.25 7.22 6.20
CA GLU A 275 -18.33 8.08 6.72
C GLU A 275 -18.05 9.57 6.60
N ILE A 276 -16.78 9.96 6.46
CA ILE A 276 -16.42 11.35 6.17
C ILE A 276 -16.23 11.56 4.67
N GLY A 277 -15.73 10.55 3.95
CA GLY A 277 -15.33 10.61 2.53
C GLY A 277 -16.35 10.08 1.53
N TYR A 278 -17.55 10.65 1.47
CA TYR A 278 -18.69 10.17 0.66
C TYR A 278 -18.46 10.01 -0.86
N THR A 279 -17.37 10.55 -1.42
CA THR A 279 -17.03 10.41 -2.84
C THR A 279 -15.84 9.48 -3.09
N PHE A 280 -15.06 9.16 -2.05
CA PHE A 280 -13.83 8.34 -2.10
C PHE A 280 -12.74 8.80 -3.10
N LEU A 281 -13.01 9.84 -3.87
CA LEU A 281 -12.21 10.32 -4.98
C LEU A 281 -10.93 11.08 -4.58
N PRO A 282 -10.82 11.80 -3.44
CA PRO A 282 -9.62 12.57 -3.14
C PRO A 282 -8.33 11.74 -3.12
N CYS A 283 -8.33 10.59 -2.44
CA CYS A 283 -7.14 9.73 -2.35
C CYS A 283 -6.77 9.10 -3.70
N VAL A 284 -7.79 8.77 -4.51
CA VAL A 284 -7.61 8.24 -5.87
C VAL A 284 -6.88 9.23 -6.76
N LEU A 285 -7.34 10.50 -6.77
CA LEU A 285 -6.69 11.55 -7.55
C LEU A 285 -5.26 11.81 -7.06
N ALA A 286 -5.05 11.80 -5.74
CA ALA A 286 -3.72 11.98 -5.16
C ALA A 286 -2.76 10.85 -5.56
N GLY A 287 -3.17 9.59 -5.45
CA GLY A 287 -2.36 8.44 -5.85
C GLY A 287 -2.08 8.39 -7.35
N LEU A 288 -3.08 8.66 -8.18
CA LEU A 288 -2.90 8.68 -9.65
C LEU A 288 -2.02 9.84 -10.13
N SER A 289 -1.88 10.92 -9.36
CA SER A 289 -1.07 12.07 -9.75
C SER A 289 0.40 11.72 -9.99
N ASN A 290 0.93 10.68 -9.32
CA ASN A 290 2.31 10.23 -9.42
C ASN A 290 2.47 8.70 -9.63
N ALA A 291 1.37 7.98 -9.87
CA ALA A 291 1.41 6.55 -10.19
C ALA A 291 2.39 6.26 -11.35
N PRO A 292 3.26 5.23 -11.23
CA PRO A 292 4.24 4.93 -12.27
C PRO A 292 3.56 4.47 -13.56
N GLN A 293 4.14 4.81 -14.69
CA GLN A 293 3.69 4.33 -16.00
C GLN A 293 4.14 2.89 -16.23
N TYR A 294 3.37 2.11 -16.98
CA TYR A 294 3.67 0.71 -17.25
C TYR A 294 4.44 0.56 -18.56
N LEU A 295 5.61 -0.08 -18.50
CA LEU A 295 6.43 -0.38 -19.68
C LEU A 295 6.30 -1.85 -20.06
N VAL A 296 5.68 -2.14 -21.19
CA VAL A 296 5.49 -3.52 -21.68
C VAL A 296 6.74 -3.99 -22.42
N LYS A 297 7.27 -5.14 -22.02
CA LYS A 297 8.59 -5.72 -22.41
C LYS A 297 8.90 -5.81 -23.92
N ASN A 298 7.93 -5.59 -24.80
CA ASN A 298 8.14 -5.57 -26.26
C ASN A 298 8.65 -4.22 -26.79
N SER A 299 8.76 -3.18 -25.95
CA SER A 299 9.41 -1.92 -26.33
C SER A 299 10.94 -2.08 -26.29
N GLU A 300 11.63 -1.93 -27.42
CA GLU A 300 13.07 -2.17 -27.65
C GLU A 300 14.06 -1.35 -26.78
N SER A 301 13.60 -0.62 -25.78
CA SER A 301 14.47 -0.03 -24.77
C SER A 301 13.75 0.05 -23.42
N LEU A 302 14.03 -0.93 -22.56
CA LEU A 302 13.83 -0.72 -21.12
C LEU A 302 14.79 0.38 -20.70
N GLU A 303 14.26 1.60 -20.59
CA GLU A 303 15.01 2.77 -20.13
C GLU A 303 15.68 2.47 -18.79
N LYS A 304 16.89 3.01 -18.58
CA LYS A 304 17.70 2.79 -17.37
C LYS A 304 17.04 3.23 -16.06
N SER A 305 15.87 3.88 -16.11
CA SER A 305 15.11 4.40 -14.97
C SER A 305 13.86 3.57 -14.61
N CYS A 306 13.64 2.43 -15.27
CA CYS A 306 12.51 1.56 -14.98
C CYS A 306 12.84 0.59 -13.83
N ILE A 307 11.87 0.37 -12.94
CA ILE A 307 11.93 -0.68 -11.93
C ILE A 307 11.36 -1.96 -12.53
N LEU A 308 12.13 -3.04 -12.43
CA LEU A 308 11.74 -4.37 -12.86
C LEU A 308 11.43 -5.25 -11.66
N ALA A 309 10.66 -6.32 -11.86
CA ALA A 309 10.42 -7.26 -10.77
C ALA A 309 11.68 -8.00 -10.30
N SER A 310 12.80 -7.94 -11.05
CA SER A 310 14.11 -8.43 -10.59
C SER A 310 14.79 -7.50 -9.59
N ASP A 311 14.26 -6.28 -9.45
CA ASP A 311 14.75 -5.27 -8.51
C ASP A 311 14.06 -5.36 -7.15
N VAL A 312 12.98 -6.14 -7.03
CA VAL A 312 12.28 -6.39 -5.76
C VAL A 312 13.12 -7.26 -4.85
N ASP A 313 13.36 -6.79 -3.62
CA ASP A 313 14.16 -7.48 -2.61
C ASP A 313 13.28 -8.19 -1.56
N SER A 314 12.07 -7.70 -1.30
CA SER A 314 11.10 -8.38 -0.43
C SER A 314 9.63 -8.17 -0.82
N VAL A 315 8.78 -9.14 -0.47
CA VAL A 315 7.32 -9.11 -0.66
C VAL A 315 6.65 -9.44 0.66
N ILE A 316 5.63 -8.68 1.04
CA ILE A 316 4.87 -8.86 2.27
C ILE A 316 3.40 -9.07 1.92
N LEU A 317 2.78 -10.07 2.52
CA LEU A 317 1.37 -10.42 2.25
C LEU A 317 0.72 -11.15 3.44
N PRO A 318 -0.63 -11.18 3.50
CA PRO A 318 -1.40 -12.04 4.41
C PRO A 318 -0.96 -13.51 4.36
N ILE A 319 -1.06 -14.22 5.48
CA ILE A 319 -0.60 -15.61 5.60
C ILE A 319 -1.35 -16.59 4.71
N ASP A 320 -2.61 -16.32 4.41
CA ASP A 320 -3.52 -17.19 3.67
C ASP A 320 -3.80 -16.71 2.25
N ALA A 321 -3.09 -15.67 1.78
CA ALA A 321 -3.26 -15.06 0.46
C ALA A 321 -2.07 -15.30 -0.50
N CYS A 322 -1.30 -16.36 -0.30
CA CYS A 322 -0.10 -16.61 -1.11
C CYS A 322 -0.40 -17.19 -2.51
N GLY A 323 -1.68 -17.43 -2.83
CA GLY A 323 -2.14 -18.00 -4.09
C GLY A 323 -2.39 -17.01 -5.23
N GLY A 324 -2.32 -15.70 -4.97
CA GLY A 324 -2.50 -14.68 -6.01
C GLY A 324 -1.39 -14.69 -7.06
N ASP A 325 -1.71 -14.29 -8.30
CA ASP A 325 -0.80 -14.36 -9.45
C ASP A 325 0.54 -13.67 -9.18
N GLY A 326 0.53 -12.45 -8.64
CA GLY A 326 1.75 -11.73 -8.29
C GLY A 326 2.58 -12.42 -7.19
N ALA A 327 1.93 -12.98 -6.16
CA ALA A 327 2.61 -13.71 -5.09
C ALA A 327 3.30 -14.97 -5.63
N LEU A 328 2.59 -15.75 -6.45
CA LEU A 328 3.12 -16.94 -7.12
C LEU A 328 4.25 -16.60 -8.09
N ALA A 329 4.13 -15.51 -8.84
CA ALA A 329 5.16 -15.06 -9.77
C ALA A 329 6.46 -14.67 -9.06
N PHE A 330 6.37 -14.01 -7.90
CA PHE A 330 7.55 -13.75 -7.06
C PHE A 330 8.12 -15.02 -6.43
N ALA A 331 7.26 -15.91 -5.94
CA ALA A 331 7.64 -17.16 -5.27
C ALA A 331 8.38 -18.15 -6.18
N THR A 332 7.97 -18.24 -7.45
CA THR A 332 8.49 -19.21 -8.43
C THR A 332 9.66 -18.68 -9.25
N ARG A 333 10.08 -17.44 -9.00
CA ARG A 333 11.16 -16.78 -9.73
C ARG A 333 12.51 -17.49 -9.52
N LYS A 334 13.20 -17.78 -10.63
CA LYS A 334 14.48 -18.53 -10.62
C LYS A 334 15.72 -17.69 -10.29
N ARG A 335 15.69 -16.39 -10.58
CA ARG A 335 16.83 -15.46 -10.37
C ARG A 335 16.36 -14.27 -9.58
N ASN A 336 17.14 -13.85 -8.58
CA ASN A 336 16.80 -12.75 -7.68
C ASN A 336 15.40 -12.93 -7.09
N LYS A 337 15.14 -14.11 -6.49
CA LYS A 337 13.90 -14.38 -5.78
C LYS A 337 13.83 -13.43 -4.56
N PRO A 338 12.77 -12.63 -4.40
CA PRO A 338 12.66 -11.75 -3.24
C PRO A 338 12.41 -12.56 -1.96
N LEU A 339 12.73 -11.95 -0.82
CA LEU A 339 12.34 -12.47 0.48
C LEU A 339 10.83 -12.33 0.67
N ILE A 340 10.10 -13.43 0.75
CA ILE A 340 8.64 -13.42 0.96
C ILE A 340 8.35 -13.53 2.46
N ILE A 341 7.53 -12.61 2.96
CA ILE A 341 7.16 -12.49 4.37
C ILE A 341 5.64 -12.62 4.49
N ALA A 342 5.18 -13.66 5.18
CA ALA A 342 3.76 -13.94 5.37
C ALA A 342 3.36 -13.58 6.81
N VAL A 343 2.35 -12.71 6.96
CA VAL A 343 1.95 -12.13 8.25
C VAL A 343 0.75 -12.89 8.83
N GLU A 344 0.94 -13.57 9.96
CA GLU A 344 -0.05 -14.47 10.57
C GLU A 344 -1.28 -13.73 11.07
N GLU A 345 -1.13 -12.57 11.74
CA GLU A 345 -2.27 -11.77 12.22
C GLU A 345 -3.12 -11.13 11.11
N ASN A 346 -2.63 -11.11 9.86
CA ASN A 346 -3.43 -10.62 8.74
C ASN A 346 -4.08 -11.82 8.04
N GLU A 347 -5.21 -12.27 8.59
CA GLU A 347 -6.03 -13.34 8.03
C GLU A 347 -7.05 -12.76 7.03
N THR A 348 -7.46 -13.61 6.08
CA THR A 348 -8.46 -13.34 5.05
C THR A 348 -9.45 -14.51 4.96
N VAL A 349 -10.44 -14.43 4.07
CA VAL A 349 -11.31 -15.57 3.76
C VAL A 349 -10.66 -16.64 2.89
N LEU A 350 -9.44 -16.39 2.41
CA LEU A 350 -8.69 -17.33 1.58
C LEU A 350 -8.08 -18.44 2.44
N ASN A 351 -7.46 -19.42 1.77
CA ASN A 351 -6.82 -20.54 2.45
C ASN A 351 -5.54 -21.01 1.74
N ASP A 352 -4.94 -20.09 0.98
CA ASP A 352 -3.77 -20.28 0.13
C ASP A 352 -2.50 -20.03 0.93
N THR A 353 -2.27 -20.89 1.92
CA THR A 353 -1.11 -20.77 2.82
C THR A 353 0.19 -21.21 2.14
N PRO A 354 1.35 -20.67 2.57
CA PRO A 354 2.67 -21.07 2.07
C PRO A 354 2.90 -22.59 2.07
N ASP A 355 2.49 -23.28 3.14
CA ASP A 355 2.73 -24.71 3.30
C ASP A 355 1.97 -25.54 2.25
N LYS A 356 0.73 -25.16 1.94
CA LYS A 356 -0.10 -25.82 0.92
C LYS A 356 0.45 -25.63 -0.49
N LEU A 357 1.01 -24.46 -0.75
CA LEU A 357 1.55 -24.08 -2.06
C LEU A 357 3.02 -24.47 -2.24
N GLY A 358 3.69 -24.94 -1.18
CA GLY A 358 5.12 -25.26 -1.21
C GLY A 358 5.99 -24.02 -1.39
N ILE A 359 5.54 -22.85 -0.92
CA ILE A 359 6.26 -21.58 -1.06
C ILE A 359 7.12 -21.36 0.18
N GLU A 360 8.41 -21.15 -0.04
CA GLU A 360 9.33 -20.73 1.00
C GLU A 360 9.08 -19.26 1.39
N VAL A 361 8.73 -19.04 2.66
CA VAL A 361 8.48 -17.72 3.25
C VAL A 361 9.11 -17.62 4.64
N ILE A 362 9.32 -16.38 5.12
CA ILE A 362 9.44 -16.09 6.56
C ILE A 362 8.04 -15.81 7.10
N LYS A 363 7.54 -16.69 7.95
CA LYS A 363 6.31 -16.42 8.73
C LYS A 363 6.64 -15.51 9.90
N VAL A 364 5.85 -14.46 10.06
CA VAL A 364 5.94 -13.50 11.16
C VAL A 364 4.57 -13.32 11.78
N THR A 365 4.51 -13.06 13.08
CA THR A 365 3.23 -12.94 13.77
C THR A 365 2.49 -11.68 13.33
N ASN A 366 3.19 -10.54 13.18
CA ASN A 366 2.56 -9.25 12.85
C ASN A 366 3.43 -8.34 11.98
N TYR A 367 2.87 -7.21 11.55
CA TYR A 367 3.57 -6.25 10.70
C TYR A 367 4.77 -5.56 11.38
N TRP A 368 4.82 -5.46 12.70
CA TRP A 368 6.01 -4.92 13.39
C TRP A 368 7.20 -5.85 13.20
N GLU A 369 6.97 -7.16 13.35
CA GLU A 369 7.98 -8.17 13.08
C GLU A 369 8.35 -8.19 11.59
N ALA A 370 7.37 -8.09 10.68
CA ALA A 370 7.63 -7.99 9.23
C ALA A 370 8.58 -6.83 8.90
N ILE A 371 8.32 -5.64 9.46
CA ILE A 371 9.16 -4.45 9.27
C ILE A 371 10.56 -4.68 9.86
N GLY A 372 10.68 -5.33 11.02
CA GLY A 372 11.96 -5.70 11.61
C GLY A 372 12.77 -6.67 10.75
N VAL A 373 12.11 -7.67 10.14
CA VAL A 373 12.72 -8.59 9.18
C VAL A 373 13.26 -7.84 7.97
N ILE A 374 12.49 -6.88 7.44
CA ILE A 374 12.90 -6.06 6.29
C ILE A 374 14.07 -5.15 6.64
N ALA A 375 14.05 -4.52 7.81
CA ALA A 375 15.16 -3.69 8.27
C ALA A 375 16.46 -4.49 8.34
N ALA A 376 16.41 -5.72 8.86
CA ALA A 376 17.57 -6.62 8.91
C ALA A 376 18.01 -7.07 7.52
N HIS A 377 17.07 -7.45 6.65
CA HIS A 377 17.38 -7.88 5.28
C HIS A 377 18.03 -6.75 4.48
N LYS A 378 17.49 -5.52 4.55
CA LYS A 378 18.10 -4.32 3.94
C LYS A 378 19.50 -4.03 4.47
N ALA A 379 19.76 -4.29 5.76
CA ALA A 379 21.08 -4.15 6.35
C ALA A 379 22.07 -5.26 5.94
N GLY A 380 21.64 -6.27 5.18
CA GLY A 380 22.44 -7.44 4.82
C GLY A 380 22.61 -8.45 5.97
N ILE A 381 21.72 -8.40 6.95
CA ILE A 381 21.74 -9.27 8.14
C ILE A 381 20.71 -10.38 7.95
N ASN A 382 21.12 -11.64 8.14
CA ASN A 382 20.17 -12.76 8.17
C ASN A 382 19.24 -12.62 9.39
N PRO A 383 17.91 -12.44 9.18
CA PRO A 383 16.95 -12.21 10.27
C PRO A 383 16.95 -13.31 11.35
N ASN A 384 17.25 -14.56 10.98
CA ASN A 384 17.35 -15.67 11.94
C ASN A 384 18.46 -15.47 12.98
N SER A 385 19.46 -14.64 12.71
CA SER A 385 20.54 -14.33 13.67
C SER A 385 20.05 -13.51 14.87
N MET A 386 18.92 -12.83 14.72
CA MET A 386 18.28 -12.06 15.78
C MET A 386 17.22 -12.88 16.53
N ARG A 387 16.98 -14.12 16.13
CA ARG A 387 16.01 -15.02 16.77
C ARG A 387 16.72 -15.96 17.74
N ARG A 388 16.15 -16.08 18.93
CA ARG A 388 16.64 -17.04 19.94
C ARG A 388 16.68 -18.45 19.35
N ASN A 389 17.84 -19.10 19.43
CA ASN A 389 18.06 -20.49 19.03
C ASN A 389 17.75 -20.83 17.55
N ARG A 390 17.86 -19.87 16.62
CA ARG A 390 17.66 -20.11 15.18
C ARG A 390 18.95 -20.20 14.37
N ILE A 391 20.11 -20.03 15.01
CA ILE A 391 21.43 -20.23 14.39
C ILE A 391 22.03 -21.53 14.92
N ASN A 392 22.28 -22.47 14.00
CA ASN A 392 22.93 -23.74 14.29
C ASN A 392 24.41 -23.70 13.92
N ASN A 393 25.22 -24.57 14.53
CA ASN A 393 26.61 -24.77 14.13
C ASN A 393 26.68 -25.21 12.66
N LEU A 394 27.64 -24.66 11.91
CA LEU A 394 27.91 -25.06 10.53
C LEU A 394 28.33 -26.55 10.50
N ARG A 395 27.77 -27.32 9.56
CA ARG A 395 28.18 -28.70 9.30
C ARG A 395 29.12 -28.71 8.09
N CYS A 396 30.39 -29.06 8.30
CA CYS A 396 31.35 -29.24 7.20
C CYS A 396 31.26 -30.67 6.66
N THR A 397 30.81 -30.84 5.43
CA THR A 397 30.89 -32.11 4.68
C THR A 397 32.19 -32.15 3.88
N SER A 398 33.03 -33.15 4.12
CA SER A 398 34.21 -33.42 3.30
C SER A 398 33.80 -34.14 2.02
N VAL A 399 34.12 -33.58 0.85
CA VAL A 399 33.95 -34.26 -0.44
C VAL A 399 35.07 -35.28 -0.59
N THR A 400 34.77 -36.56 -0.37
CA THR A 400 35.68 -37.64 -0.70
C THR A 400 35.61 -37.87 -2.21
N LEU A 401 36.59 -37.36 -2.96
CA LEU A 401 36.78 -37.75 -4.36
C LEU A 401 37.14 -39.24 -4.37
N ALA A 402 36.21 -40.08 -4.81
CA ALA A 402 36.50 -41.48 -5.09
C ALA A 402 37.55 -41.52 -6.21
N ALA A 403 38.78 -41.93 -5.87
CA ALA A 403 39.79 -42.25 -6.87
C ALA A 403 39.26 -43.45 -7.66
N THR A 404 38.84 -43.23 -8.91
CA THR A 404 38.63 -44.31 -9.88
C THR A 404 39.97 -45.03 -10.07
N PRO A 405 40.06 -46.34 -9.77
CA PRO A 405 41.26 -47.09 -10.08
C PRO A 405 41.39 -47.16 -11.60
N ILE A 406 42.53 -46.69 -12.10
CA ILE A 406 42.96 -46.95 -13.47
C ILE A 406 43.34 -48.43 -13.51
N THR A 407 42.54 -49.23 -14.21
CA THR A 407 42.91 -50.59 -14.64
C THR A 407 42.76 -50.68 -16.14
#